data_AF-A0A3S1RXJ8-F1
#
_entry.id   AF-A0A3S1RXJ8-F1
#
_cell.length_a   1.000
_cell.length_b   1.000
_cell.length_c   1.000
_cell.angle_alpha   90.00
_cell.angle_beta   90.00
_cell.angle_gamma   90.00
#
_symmetry.space_group_name_H-M   'P 1'
#
loop_
_entity.id
_entity.type
_entity.pdbx_description
1 polymer ?
#
loop_
_entity_poly.entity_id
_entity_poly.type
_entity_poly.pdbx_seq_one_letter_code
_entity_poly.pdbx_strand_id
1 'polypeptide(L)' 'MSVERILWEEDATGLANLVRKGEVSAVELTDAAIARAEATRPDINATAEPLYDAARARAKT' A
#
# COMPACT_ATOMS: atom_id res chain seq x y z
N MET A 1 -2.06 13.25 8.41
CA MET A 1 -3.01 12.63 7.45
C MET A 1 -2.91 11.12 7.64
N SER A 2 -4.01 10.35 7.57
CA SER A 2 -3.90 8.88 7.61
C SER A 2 -3.22 8.38 6.32
N VAL A 3 -2.33 7.39 6.42
CA VAL A 3 -1.67 6.76 5.26
C VAL A 3 -2.70 6.16 4.29
N GLU A 4 -3.77 5.60 4.83
CA GLU A 4 -4.90 5.10 4.04
C GLU A 4 -5.52 6.19 3.18
N ARG A 5 -5.56 7.44 3.69
CA ARG A 5 -6.10 8.57 2.94
C ARG A 5 -5.24 8.93 1.74
N ILE A 6 -3.93 9.02 1.98
CA ILE A 6 -2.93 9.30 0.95
C ILE A 6 -2.98 8.24 -0.15
N LEU A 7 -3.14 6.97 0.22
CA LEU A 7 -3.21 5.86 -0.72
C LEU A 7 -4.35 5.98 -1.75
N TRP A 8 -5.47 6.62 -1.41
CA TRP A 8 -6.60 6.79 -2.35
C TRP A 8 -6.67 8.16 -3.03
N GLU A 9 -6.09 9.20 -2.44
CA GLU A 9 -6.08 10.55 -3.02
C GLU A 9 -5.00 10.73 -4.09
N GLU A 10 -3.91 9.97 -4.00
CA GLU A 10 -2.74 10.13 -4.87
C GLU A 10 -2.63 9.01 -5.91
N ASP A 11 -2.10 9.36 -7.09
CA ASP A 11 -1.70 8.37 -8.07
C ASP A 11 -0.32 7.76 -7.75
N ALA A 12 0.10 6.76 -8.53
CA ALA A 12 1.37 6.09 -8.33
C ALA A 12 2.60 7.05 -8.35
N THR A 13 2.53 8.12 -9.12
CA THR A 13 3.61 9.11 -9.21
C THR A 13 3.58 10.08 -8.03
N GLY A 14 2.40 10.48 -7.57
CA GLY A 14 2.18 11.25 -6.35
C GLY A 14 2.72 10.52 -5.13
N LEU A 15 2.34 9.24 -4.98
CA LEU A 15 2.86 8.36 -3.92
C LEU A 15 4.38 8.22 -3.98
N ALA A 16 4.96 7.99 -5.17
CA ALA A 16 6.41 7.91 -5.33
C ALA A 16 7.13 9.22 -4.96
N ASN A 17 6.52 10.37 -5.24
CA ASN A 17 7.05 11.67 -4.84
C ASN A 17 7.02 11.86 -3.32
N LEU A 18 5.93 11.46 -2.64
CA LEU A 18 5.81 11.54 -1.19
C LEU A 18 6.83 10.63 -0.49
N VAL A 19 7.03 9.42 -1.01
CA VAL A 19 8.08 8.50 -0.53
C VAL A 19 9.45 9.11 -0.71
N ARG A 20 9.75 9.69 -1.88
CA ARG A 20 11.04 10.36 -2.14
C ARG A 20 11.29 11.54 -1.21
N LYS A 21 10.25 12.26 -0.79
CA LYS A 21 10.33 13.37 0.17
C LYS A 21 10.40 12.90 1.63
N GLY A 22 10.14 11.62 1.90
CA GLY A 22 10.07 11.07 3.26
C GLY A 22 8.80 11.45 4.02
N GLU A 23 7.75 11.92 3.32
CA GLU A 23 6.45 12.26 3.93
C GLU A 23 5.65 11.02 4.32
N VAL A 24 5.93 9.88 3.65
CA VAL A 24 5.41 8.54 3.96
C VAL A 24 6.46 7.51 3.56
N SER A 25 6.55 6.38 4.26
CA SER A 25 7.44 5.29 3.85
C SER A 25 6.78 4.33 2.87
N ALA A 26 7.59 3.67 2.03
CA ALA A 26 7.12 2.61 1.14
C ALA A 26 6.49 1.44 1.91
N VAL A 27 6.99 1.15 3.11
CA VAL A 27 6.45 0.10 4.00
C VAL A 27 5.05 0.47 4.48
N GLU A 28 4.84 1.70 4.96
CA GLU A 28 3.53 2.17 5.41
C GLU A 28 2.48 2.13 4.29
N LEU A 29 2.84 2.56 3.08
CA LEU A 29 1.94 2.46 1.91
C LEU A 29 1.61 1.02 1.56
N THR A 30 2.60 0.13 1.63
CA THR A 30 2.42 -1.29 1.33
C THR A 30 1.48 -1.94 2.35
N ASP A 31 1.67 -1.68 3.65
CA ASP A 31 0.81 -2.21 4.69
C ASP A 31 -0.62 -1.66 4.60
N ALA A 32 -0.79 -0.37 4.26
CA ALA A 32 -2.11 0.21 4.02
C ALA A 32 -2.82 -0.45 2.84
N ALA A 33 -2.10 -0.75 1.74
CA ALA A 33 -2.68 -1.43 0.58
C ALA A 33 -3.08 -2.87 0.89
N ILE A 34 -2.25 -3.59 1.67
CA ILE A 34 -2.56 -4.95 2.13
C ILE A 34 -3.80 -4.94 3.02
N ALA A 35 -3.87 -4.04 4.00
CA ALA A 35 -5.02 -3.93 4.89
C ALA A 35 -6.31 -3.66 4.10
N ARG A 36 -6.26 -2.81 3.08
CA ARG A 36 -7.40 -2.54 2.20
C ARG A 36 -7.81 -3.76 1.38
N ALA A 37 -6.85 -4.51 0.83
CA ALA A 37 -7.11 -5.72 0.07
C ALA A 37 -7.73 -6.83 0.94
N GLU A 38 -7.28 -6.98 2.19
CA GLU A 38 -7.87 -7.94 3.15
C GLU A 38 -9.28 -7.54 3.56
N ALA A 39 -9.53 -6.25 3.81
CA ALA A 39 -10.85 -5.75 4.18
C ALA A 39 -11.91 -5.97 3.10
N THR A 40 -11.54 -5.91 1.81
CA THR A 40 -12.47 -6.09 0.69
C THR A 40 -12.54 -7.52 0.15
N ARG A 41 -11.69 -8.42 0.66
CA ARG A 41 -11.62 -9.81 0.19
C ARG A 41 -12.95 -10.57 0.24
N PRO A 42 -13.80 -10.46 1.29
CA PRO A 42 -15.09 -11.16 1.33
C PRO A 42 -16.04 -10.77 0.20
N ASP A 43 -15.96 -9.51 -0.25
CA ASP A 43 -16.89 -8.95 -1.24
C ASP A 43 -16.38 -9.12 -2.67
N ILE A 44 -15.07 -8.89 -2.88
CA ILE A 44 -14.47 -8.82 -4.22
C ILE A 44 -13.74 -10.12 -4.57
N ASN A 45 -13.05 -10.74 -3.59
CA ASN A 45 -12.23 -11.94 -3.76
C ASN A 45 -11.28 -11.90 -4.98
N ALA A 46 -10.62 -10.74 -5.22
CA ALA A 46 -9.79 -10.50 -6.40
C ALA A 46 -8.37 -11.10 -6.35
N THR A 47 -7.89 -11.52 -5.17
CA THR A 47 -6.52 -12.03 -5.00
C THR A 47 -6.53 -13.55 -4.96
N ALA A 48 -5.96 -14.19 -5.99
CA ALA A 48 -5.81 -15.64 -6.04
C ALA A 48 -4.73 -16.16 -5.09
N GLU A 49 -3.57 -15.49 -5.08
CA GLU A 49 -2.43 -15.84 -4.22
C GLU A 49 -1.92 -14.58 -3.48
N PRO A 50 -1.94 -14.56 -2.13
CA PRO A 50 -1.43 -13.44 -1.37
C PRO A 50 0.10 -13.49 -1.26
N LEU A 51 0.77 -12.46 -1.79
CA LEU A 51 2.24 -12.30 -1.74
C LEU A 51 2.68 -11.18 -0.78
N TYR A 52 1.93 -10.97 0.30
CA TYR A 52 2.08 -9.82 1.20
C TYR A 52 3.44 -9.73 1.89
N ASP A 53 4.01 -10.86 2.33
CA ASP A 53 5.33 -10.85 2.98
C ASP A 53 6.45 -10.50 2.00
N ALA A 54 6.34 -10.99 0.76
CA ALA A 54 7.28 -10.63 -0.30
C ALA A 54 7.15 -9.16 -0.70
N ALA A 55 5.93 -8.60 -0.67
CA ALA A 55 5.71 -7.17 -0.88
C ALA A 55 6.36 -6.32 0.22
N ARG A 56 6.16 -6.68 1.49
CA ARG A 56 6.80 -6.02 2.64
C ARG A 56 8.31 -6.09 2.60
N ALA A 57 8.88 -7.22 2.19
CA ALA A 57 10.33 -7.37 2.05
C ALA A 57 10.88 -6.41 0.98
N ARG A 58 10.21 -6.30 -0.18
CA ARG A 58 10.61 -5.38 -1.25
C ARG A 58 10.48 -3.91 -0.85
N ALA A 59 9.46 -3.56 -0.07
CA ALA A 59 9.23 -2.18 0.38
C ALA A 59 10.33 -1.64 1.32
N LYS A 60 11.17 -2.49 1.89
CA LYS A 60 12.28 -2.12 2.79
C LYS A 60 13.60 -1.83 2.05
N THR A 61 13.67 -2.13 0.75
CA THR A 61 14.90 -2.02 -0.07
C THR A 61 14.85 -0.74 -0.90
#